data_AF-A0A7Z2ZKU7-F1
#
_entry.id   AF-A0A7Z2ZKU7-F1
#
_cell.length_a   1.000
_cell.length_b   1.000
_cell.length_c   1.000
_cell.angle_alpha   90.00
_cell.angle_beta   90.00
_cell.angle_gamma   90.00
#
_symmetry.space_group_name_H-M   'P 1'
#
loop_
_entity.id
_entity.type
_entity.pdbx_description
1 polymer ?
#
loop_
_entity_poly.entity_id
_entity_poly.type
_entity_poly.pdbx_seq_one_letter_code
_entity_poly.pdbx_strand_id
1 'polypeptide(L)'
;MKKLLIIPLLFLLAGCGKETVLQSAQATVNDSNSNSITVTGPMTISTNDLYSVTHKNDKLNLQLVKGRYYEDWSPSPFYGRGWSGDFQIVITDEYGEVKSTFPLNEHFTNDLIFNDFFQIEFDDYNGDGQADFTIGQYGTSNGYFFKIFSITDDDHIKELPVSGNPELFISAGNGRYSTKLEKIDEITIKKSSYDNSIGKDVEVTLRWDGTEFVRLDSR
;
A
#
# COMPACT_ATOMS: atom_id res chain seq x y z
N MET A 1 -22.28 -75.01 -68.33
CA MET A 1 -22.16 -73.80 -69.18
C MET A 1 -22.52 -72.62 -68.28
N LYS A 2 -21.77 -71.53 -68.08
CA LYS A 2 -20.55 -70.96 -68.66
C LYS A 2 -19.68 -70.44 -67.48
N LYS A 3 -18.37 -70.40 -67.73
CA LYS A 3 -17.30 -70.10 -66.77
C LYS A 3 -17.23 -68.61 -66.41
N LEU A 4 -16.82 -68.40 -65.16
CA LEU A 4 -16.37 -67.16 -64.52
C LEU A 4 -15.25 -66.48 -65.32
N LEU A 5 -15.38 -65.18 -65.59
CA LEU A 5 -14.32 -64.33 -66.15
C LEU A 5 -14.07 -63.18 -65.16
N ILE A 6 -12.85 -63.14 -64.63
CA ILE A 6 -12.34 -62.09 -63.73
C ILE A 6 -11.75 -60.99 -64.61
N ILE A 7 -12.14 -59.73 -64.40
CA ILE A 7 -11.52 -58.55 -64.98
C ILE A 7 -10.90 -57.75 -63.83
N PRO A 8 -9.60 -57.39 -63.88
CA PRO A 8 -8.99 -56.51 -62.88
C PRO A 8 -9.29 -55.05 -63.23
N LEU A 9 -9.79 -54.28 -62.27
CA LEU A 9 -9.95 -52.84 -62.42
C LEU A 9 -8.76 -52.12 -61.79
N LEU A 10 -8.09 -51.35 -62.64
CA LEU A 10 -6.87 -50.61 -62.43
C LEU A 10 -7.13 -49.38 -61.53
N PHE A 11 -6.35 -49.24 -60.47
CA PHE A 11 -6.29 -48.07 -59.59
C PHE A 11 -5.59 -46.91 -60.30
N LEU A 12 -6.24 -45.75 -60.40
CA LEU A 12 -5.62 -44.45 -60.68
C LEU A 12 -6.53 -43.35 -60.11
N LEU A 13 -6.19 -42.80 -58.94
CA LEU A 13 -6.60 -41.44 -58.58
C LEU A 13 -5.46 -40.73 -57.84
N ALA A 14 -5.29 -39.47 -58.26
CA ALA A 14 -4.13 -38.62 -58.12
C ALA A 14 -3.85 -38.14 -56.69
N GLY A 15 -2.58 -38.18 -56.30
CA GLY A 15 -2.05 -37.42 -55.18
C GLY A 15 -1.78 -35.98 -55.62
N CYS A 16 -2.57 -35.03 -55.13
CA CYS A 16 -2.30 -33.61 -55.25
C CYS A 16 -1.35 -33.22 -54.10
N GLY A 17 -0.09 -32.92 -54.43
CA GLY A 17 0.90 -32.44 -53.48
C GLY A 17 0.52 -31.07 -52.94
N LYS A 18 0.47 -30.94 -51.61
CA LYS A 18 0.49 -29.63 -50.95
C LYS A 18 1.93 -29.28 -50.65
N GLU A 19 2.38 -28.16 -51.19
CA GLU A 19 3.64 -27.51 -50.87
C GLU A 19 3.65 -27.18 -49.36
N THR A 20 4.59 -27.80 -48.65
CA THR A 20 4.93 -27.40 -47.29
C THR A 20 5.69 -26.08 -47.37
N VAL A 21 5.02 -24.99 -47.05
CA VAL A 21 5.68 -23.71 -46.76
C VAL A 21 6.59 -23.94 -45.57
N LEU A 22 7.90 -23.97 -45.81
CA LEU A 22 8.92 -23.88 -44.79
C LEU A 22 8.82 -22.48 -44.17
N GLN A 23 8.02 -22.38 -43.11
CA GLN A 23 8.04 -21.23 -42.24
C GLN A 23 9.39 -21.25 -41.52
N SER A 24 10.25 -20.31 -41.89
CA SER A 24 11.52 -20.07 -41.23
C SER A 24 11.25 -19.97 -39.73
N ALA A 25 11.94 -20.83 -38.97
CA ALA A 25 12.08 -20.65 -37.55
C ALA A 25 12.72 -19.28 -37.36
N GLN A 26 11.90 -18.27 -37.06
CA GLN A 26 12.37 -17.10 -36.38
C GLN A 26 12.95 -17.62 -35.08
N ALA A 27 14.29 -17.60 -35.02
CA ALA A 27 15.02 -17.79 -33.79
C ALA A 27 14.30 -16.96 -32.74
N THR A 28 13.67 -17.65 -31.80
CA THR A 28 13.12 -17.07 -30.59
C THR A 28 14.25 -16.21 -30.07
N VAL A 29 14.00 -14.90 -29.96
CA VAL A 29 14.87 -14.01 -29.24
C VAL A 29 14.96 -14.63 -27.86
N ASN A 30 16.05 -15.35 -27.60
CA ASN A 30 16.44 -15.73 -26.27
C ASN A 30 16.69 -14.41 -25.56
N ASP A 31 15.65 -13.92 -24.89
CA ASP A 31 15.78 -12.84 -23.93
C ASP A 31 16.43 -13.44 -22.68
N SER A 32 17.69 -13.88 -22.85
CA SER A 32 18.58 -14.31 -21.79
C SER A 32 19.12 -13.08 -21.07
N ASN A 33 18.20 -12.25 -20.58
CA ASN A 33 18.37 -11.11 -19.70
C ASN A 33 17.23 -11.03 -18.68
N SER A 34 16.66 -12.17 -18.31
CA SER A 34 15.65 -12.26 -17.26
C SER A 34 16.30 -12.08 -15.88
N ASN A 35 16.68 -10.84 -15.56
CA ASN A 35 16.78 -10.37 -14.17
C ASN A 35 15.35 -10.21 -13.61
N SER A 36 14.54 -11.27 -13.65
CA SER A 36 13.15 -11.23 -13.21
C SER A 36 13.04 -11.64 -11.75
N ILE A 37 12.37 -10.79 -10.97
CA ILE A 37 11.94 -11.11 -9.61
C ILE A 37 10.48 -11.56 -9.70
N THR A 38 10.16 -12.71 -9.12
CA THR A 38 8.78 -13.16 -8.97
C THR A 38 8.35 -12.95 -7.53
N VAL A 39 7.24 -12.24 -7.31
CA VAL A 39 6.63 -12.05 -6.00
C VAL A 39 5.32 -12.84 -5.98
N THR A 40 5.20 -13.79 -5.05
CA THR A 40 4.02 -14.64 -4.90
C THR A 40 3.21 -14.16 -3.69
N GLY A 41 2.42 -13.10 -3.88
CA GLY A 41 1.52 -12.54 -2.86
C GLY A 41 1.81 -11.07 -2.50
N PRO A 42 1.08 -10.52 -1.51
CA PRO A 42 1.32 -9.17 -1.02
C PRO A 42 2.72 -9.02 -0.40
N MET A 43 3.29 -7.82 -0.50
CA MET A 43 4.56 -7.49 0.13
C MET A 43 4.33 -6.63 1.36
N THR A 44 4.69 -7.16 2.54
CA THR A 44 4.54 -6.44 3.81
C THR A 44 5.71 -5.47 4.00
N ILE A 45 5.41 -4.20 4.23
CA ILE A 45 6.40 -3.12 4.44
C ILE A 45 6.38 -2.56 5.88
N SER A 46 5.37 -2.91 6.68
CA SER A 46 5.33 -2.65 8.11
C SER A 46 4.54 -3.77 8.79
N THR A 47 5.05 -4.28 9.90
CA THR A 47 4.39 -5.27 10.77
C THR A 47 4.54 -4.78 12.20
N ASN A 48 3.43 -4.71 12.93
CA ASN A 48 3.35 -4.11 14.25
C ASN A 48 2.53 -4.99 15.18
N ASP A 49 3.07 -5.36 16.33
CA ASP A 49 2.33 -6.11 17.36
C ASP A 49 1.30 -5.21 18.05
N LEU A 50 0.07 -5.70 18.20
CA LEU A 50 -1.03 -4.95 18.79
C LEU A 50 -1.25 -5.22 20.29
N TYR A 51 -0.49 -6.14 20.90
CA TYR A 51 -0.71 -6.56 22.28
C TYR A 51 -0.62 -5.41 23.29
N SER A 52 0.31 -4.47 23.09
CA SER A 52 0.50 -3.33 23.99
C SER A 52 -0.67 -2.35 24.00
N VAL A 53 -1.51 -2.36 22.96
CA VAL A 53 -2.59 -1.39 22.77
C VAL A 53 -3.99 -2.01 22.73
N THR A 54 -4.12 -3.28 22.37
CA THR A 54 -5.40 -4.01 22.31
C THR A 54 -5.49 -5.18 23.30
N HIS A 55 -4.35 -5.58 23.91
CA HIS A 55 -4.23 -6.81 24.70
C HIS A 55 -4.57 -8.12 23.94
N LYS A 56 -4.64 -8.08 22.61
CA LYS A 56 -4.76 -9.24 21.72
C LYS A 56 -3.40 -9.51 21.05
N ASN A 57 -3.05 -10.77 20.81
CA ASN A 57 -1.81 -11.15 20.07
C ASN A 57 -1.95 -10.95 18.55
N ASP A 58 -2.65 -9.90 18.14
CA ASP A 58 -2.88 -9.57 16.75
C ASP A 58 -1.73 -8.70 16.21
N LYS A 59 -1.66 -8.59 14.88
CA LYS A 59 -0.71 -7.74 14.18
C LYS A 59 -1.40 -6.82 13.20
N LEU A 60 -0.92 -5.58 13.12
CA LEU A 60 -1.28 -4.64 12.06
C LEU A 60 -0.16 -4.58 11.02
N ASN A 61 -0.51 -4.93 9.79
CA ASN A 61 0.41 -5.00 8.67
C ASN A 61 0.05 -3.99 7.60
N LEU A 62 1.03 -3.28 7.05
CA LEU A 62 0.88 -2.50 5.82
C LEU A 62 1.46 -3.31 4.66
N GLN A 63 0.65 -3.56 3.64
CA GLN A 63 0.99 -4.43 2.53
C GLN A 63 0.80 -3.77 1.17
N LEU A 64 1.77 -3.89 0.28
CA LEU A 64 1.62 -3.63 -1.15
C LEU A 64 0.95 -4.86 -1.80
N VAL A 65 -0.24 -4.68 -2.37
CA VAL A 65 -0.98 -5.74 -3.06
C VAL A 65 -0.84 -5.70 -4.57
N LYS A 66 -0.59 -4.50 -5.13
CA LYS A 66 -0.37 -4.30 -6.56
C LYS A 66 0.48 -3.07 -6.77
N GLY A 67 1.53 -3.17 -7.57
CA GLY A 67 2.40 -2.04 -7.85
C GLY A 67 3.78 -2.48 -8.25
N ARG A 68 4.78 -1.67 -7.89
CA ARG A 68 6.18 -1.91 -8.24
C ARG A 68 7.09 -1.74 -7.03
N TYR A 69 8.11 -2.60 -7.00
CA TYR A 69 9.35 -2.36 -6.29
C TYR A 69 10.36 -1.72 -7.27
N TYR A 70 11.14 -0.77 -6.78
CA TYR A 70 12.27 -0.20 -7.53
C TYR A 70 13.39 0.21 -6.60
N GLU A 71 14.58 0.40 -7.17
CA GLU A 71 15.72 1.02 -6.48
C GLU A 71 16.18 2.23 -7.29
N ASP A 72 16.16 3.41 -6.68
CA ASP A 72 16.64 4.65 -7.27
C ASP A 72 17.65 5.30 -6.33
N TRP A 73 18.92 5.20 -6.70
CA TRP A 73 20.04 5.78 -5.94
C TRP A 73 20.41 7.18 -6.43
N SER A 74 19.55 7.84 -7.20
CA SER A 74 19.71 9.25 -7.58
C SER A 74 19.21 10.18 -6.46
N PRO A 75 19.80 11.38 -6.28
CA PRO A 75 19.35 12.32 -5.26
C PRO A 75 17.88 12.71 -5.43
N SER A 76 17.02 12.24 -4.53
CA SER A 76 15.59 12.55 -4.49
C SER A 76 15.02 12.30 -3.09
N PRO A 77 13.78 12.76 -2.77
CA PRO A 77 13.10 12.41 -1.52
C PRO A 77 12.85 10.91 -1.34
N PHE A 78 12.91 10.14 -2.41
CA PHE A 78 12.68 8.70 -2.44
C PHE A 78 13.96 7.89 -2.74
N TYR A 79 15.13 8.47 -2.43
CA TYR A 79 16.43 7.79 -2.58
C TYR A 79 16.42 6.41 -1.90
N GLY A 80 16.92 5.41 -2.61
CA GLY A 80 17.02 4.02 -2.18
C GLY A 80 15.91 3.14 -2.74
N ARG A 81 15.41 2.22 -1.90
CA ARG A 81 14.34 1.29 -2.26
C ARG A 81 13.01 2.01 -2.24
N GLY A 82 12.10 1.67 -3.15
CA GLY A 82 10.77 2.24 -3.20
C GLY A 82 9.71 1.20 -3.53
N TRP A 83 8.56 1.34 -2.89
CA TRP A 83 7.34 0.61 -3.13
C TRP A 83 6.24 1.61 -3.47
N SER A 84 5.63 1.46 -4.64
CA SER A 84 4.54 2.34 -5.09
C SER A 84 3.40 1.54 -5.70
N GLY A 85 2.15 1.88 -5.36
CA GLY A 85 0.96 1.26 -5.91
C GLY A 85 -0.19 1.19 -4.91
N ASP A 86 -0.97 0.13 -4.99
CA ASP A 86 -2.12 -0.17 -4.16
C ASP A 86 -1.65 -0.86 -2.86
N PHE A 87 -1.87 -0.20 -1.74
CA PHE A 87 -1.60 -0.66 -0.39
C PHE A 87 -2.90 -0.91 0.38
N GLN A 88 -2.81 -1.86 1.31
CA GLN A 88 -3.85 -2.14 2.29
C GLN A 88 -3.24 -2.26 3.68
N ILE A 89 -4.05 -1.95 4.69
CA ILE A 89 -3.74 -2.32 6.07
C ILE A 89 -4.50 -3.61 6.37
N VAL A 90 -3.84 -4.58 7.01
CA VAL A 90 -4.39 -5.89 7.35
C VAL A 90 -4.17 -6.15 8.82
N ILE A 91 -5.25 -6.51 9.52
CA ILE A 91 -5.16 -7.06 10.87
C ILE A 91 -5.17 -8.59 10.75
N THR A 92 -4.14 -9.23 11.33
CA THR A 92 -4.03 -10.69 11.39
C THR A 92 -3.98 -11.17 12.82
N ASP A 93 -4.47 -12.38 13.06
CA ASP A 93 -4.31 -13.05 14.36
C ASP A 93 -2.88 -13.57 14.59
N GLU A 94 -2.67 -14.27 15.72
CA GLU A 94 -1.38 -14.85 16.10
C GLU A 94 -0.89 -15.96 15.15
N TYR A 95 -1.79 -16.56 14.36
CA TYR A 95 -1.50 -17.60 13.37
C TYR A 95 -1.28 -17.04 11.96
N GLY A 96 -1.55 -15.73 11.77
CA GLY A 96 -1.44 -15.06 10.48
C GLY A 96 -2.73 -15.12 9.64
N GLU A 97 -3.85 -15.57 10.23
CA GLU A 97 -5.15 -15.51 9.56
C GLU A 97 -5.66 -14.07 9.51
N VAL A 98 -6.22 -13.68 8.37
CA VAL A 98 -6.72 -12.32 8.16
C VAL A 98 -8.04 -12.13 8.90
N LYS A 99 -8.08 -11.14 9.79
CA LYS A 99 -9.29 -10.71 10.50
C LYS A 99 -10.01 -9.61 9.75
N SER A 100 -9.27 -8.61 9.26
CA SER A 100 -9.82 -7.51 8.49
C SER A 100 -8.79 -6.91 7.53
N THR A 101 -9.30 -6.22 6.52
CA THR A 101 -8.52 -5.50 5.51
C THR A 101 -9.12 -4.11 5.31
N PHE A 102 -8.25 -3.11 5.14
CA PHE A 102 -8.61 -1.72 4.91
C PHE A 102 -7.89 -1.17 3.67
N PRO A 103 -8.61 -0.70 2.63
CA PRO A 103 -8.03 -0.25 1.38
C PRO A 103 -7.43 1.17 1.53
N LEU A 104 -6.16 1.25 1.93
CA LEU A 104 -5.51 2.51 2.31
C LEU A 104 -5.53 3.57 1.20
N ASN A 105 -5.35 3.17 -0.06
CA ASN A 105 -5.31 4.11 -1.19
C ASN A 105 -6.60 4.91 -1.38
N GLU A 106 -7.76 4.39 -0.95
CA GLU A 106 -9.05 5.10 -1.08
C GLU A 106 -9.11 6.36 -0.21
N HIS A 107 -8.20 6.49 0.74
CA HIS A 107 -8.14 7.61 1.68
C HIS A 107 -7.14 8.69 1.26
N PHE A 108 -6.30 8.45 0.25
CA PHE A 108 -5.31 9.42 -0.22
C PHE A 108 -5.60 9.85 -1.66
N THR A 109 -5.29 11.10 -1.98
CA THR A 109 -5.52 11.65 -3.34
C THR A 109 -4.42 11.30 -4.32
N ASN A 110 -3.21 11.04 -3.83
CA ASN A 110 -2.03 10.72 -4.61
C ASN A 110 -1.65 9.26 -4.44
N ASP A 111 -0.92 8.73 -5.43
CA ASP A 111 -0.31 7.40 -5.33
C ASP A 111 0.59 7.31 -4.09
N LEU A 112 0.44 6.23 -3.33
CA LEU A 112 1.24 5.99 -2.14
C LEU A 112 2.63 5.49 -2.51
N ILE A 113 3.64 6.05 -1.82
CA ILE A 113 5.03 5.65 -1.96
C ILE A 113 5.67 5.51 -0.58
N PHE A 114 6.18 4.32 -0.30
CA PHE A 114 7.01 4.04 0.86
C PHE A 114 8.41 3.68 0.38
N ASN A 115 9.43 4.25 0.99
CA ASN A 115 10.83 4.03 0.60
C ASN A 115 11.68 3.50 1.76
N ASP A 116 11.03 3.02 2.81
CA ASP A 116 11.65 2.40 3.97
C ASP A 116 10.68 1.42 4.65
N PHE A 117 11.24 0.48 5.40
CA PHE A 117 10.47 -0.28 6.39
C PHE A 117 10.30 0.58 7.65
N PHE A 118 9.15 0.52 8.29
CA PHE A 118 8.88 1.35 9.47
C PHE A 118 7.96 0.65 10.46
N GLN A 119 7.91 1.20 11.67
CA GLN A 119 6.96 0.84 12.71
C GLN A 119 5.91 1.92 12.84
N ILE A 120 4.67 1.51 13.09
CA ILE A 120 3.54 2.38 13.36
C ILE A 120 3.51 2.70 14.84
N GLU A 121 3.29 3.97 15.15
CA GLU A 121 3.19 4.49 16.51
C GLU A 121 1.72 4.65 16.89
N PHE A 122 1.37 4.19 18.08
CA PHE A 122 0.00 4.13 18.57
C PHE A 122 -0.22 5.05 19.79
N ASP A 123 -1.44 5.56 19.92
CA ASP A 123 -2.02 6.19 21.12
C ASP A 123 -3.56 6.18 20.98
N ASP A 124 -4.31 6.72 21.95
CA ASP A 124 -5.75 6.95 21.83
C ASP A 124 -5.97 8.47 21.67
N TYR A 125 -6.10 8.96 20.44
CA TYR A 125 -6.14 10.40 20.15
C TYR A 125 -7.54 11.01 20.33
N ASN A 126 -8.60 10.20 20.22
CA ASN A 126 -9.98 10.65 20.32
C ASN A 126 -10.67 10.28 21.65
N GLY A 127 -9.97 9.58 22.55
CA GLY A 127 -10.40 9.24 23.89
C GLY A 127 -11.47 8.16 23.95
N ASP A 128 -11.62 7.34 22.90
CA ASP A 128 -12.63 6.29 22.84
C ASP A 128 -12.11 4.93 23.36
N GLY A 129 -10.86 4.89 23.83
CA GLY A 129 -10.20 3.70 24.38
C GLY A 129 -9.63 2.76 23.32
N GLN A 130 -9.79 3.08 22.03
CA GLN A 130 -9.26 2.30 20.93
C GLN A 130 -7.88 2.81 20.49
N ALA A 131 -7.12 1.93 19.83
CA ALA A 131 -5.80 2.27 19.35
C ALA A 131 -5.88 3.08 18.05
N ASP A 132 -5.40 4.31 18.10
CA ASP A 132 -5.24 5.21 16.98
C ASP A 132 -3.79 5.26 16.50
N PHE A 133 -3.61 5.56 15.22
CA PHE A 133 -2.30 5.67 14.59
C PHE A 133 -2.34 6.63 13.40
N THR A 134 -1.16 7.00 12.91
CA THR A 134 -1.05 7.85 11.72
C THR A 134 -0.36 7.12 10.57
N ILE A 135 -0.76 7.47 9.35
CA ILE A 135 -0.02 7.12 8.13
C ILE A 135 0.33 8.39 7.39
N GLY A 136 1.63 8.55 7.14
CA GLY A 136 2.22 9.71 6.47
C GLY A 136 2.56 9.44 5.02
N GLN A 137 2.49 10.47 4.19
CA GLN A 137 3.07 10.52 2.86
C GLN A 137 3.96 11.76 2.72
N TYR A 138 5.00 11.64 1.89
CA TYR A 138 5.88 12.76 1.61
C TYR A 138 5.09 13.92 1.01
N GLY A 139 5.15 15.08 1.67
CA GLY A 139 4.52 16.31 1.16
C GLY A 139 5.54 17.20 0.47
N THR A 140 6.52 17.67 1.23
CA THR A 140 7.61 18.53 0.75
C THR A 140 8.89 18.25 1.53
N SER A 141 9.99 18.90 1.17
CA SER A 141 11.24 18.83 1.95
C SER A 141 11.06 19.30 3.40
N ASN A 142 9.98 20.02 3.69
CA ASN A 142 9.70 20.58 5.01
C ASN A 142 8.77 19.70 5.84
N GLY A 143 8.17 18.63 5.28
CA GLY A 143 7.23 17.82 6.05
C GLY A 143 6.42 16.80 5.26
N TYR A 144 5.59 16.09 6.01
CA TYR A 144 4.77 14.98 5.55
C TYR A 144 3.30 15.29 5.84
N PHE A 145 2.42 14.75 5.00
CA PHE A 145 0.97 14.79 5.18
C PHE A 145 0.53 13.50 5.86
N PHE A 146 -0.12 13.63 7.02
CA PHE A 146 -0.59 12.48 7.80
C PHE A 146 -2.11 12.43 7.86
N LYS A 147 -2.64 11.22 7.83
CA LYS A 147 -4.03 10.92 8.22
C LYS A 147 -4.05 10.11 9.51
N ILE A 148 -5.12 10.25 10.29
CA ILE A 148 -5.32 9.53 11.53
C ILE A 148 -6.30 8.39 11.28
N PHE A 149 -5.99 7.21 11.81
CA PHE A 149 -6.83 6.03 11.73
C PHE A 149 -7.00 5.43 13.13
N SER A 150 -8.07 4.67 13.30
CA SER A 150 -8.42 3.99 14.55
C SER A 150 -8.72 2.53 14.28
N ILE A 151 -8.23 1.65 15.15
CA ILE A 151 -8.55 0.21 15.16
C ILE A 151 -9.76 0.01 16.06
N THR A 152 -10.90 -0.40 15.48
CA THR A 152 -12.11 -0.58 16.26
C THR A 152 -12.10 -1.86 17.11
N ASP A 153 -12.95 -1.94 18.12
CA ASP A 153 -13.08 -3.12 19.01
C ASP A 153 -13.35 -4.45 18.26
N ASP A 154 -14.05 -4.35 17.11
CA ASP A 154 -14.35 -5.45 16.20
C ASP A 154 -13.28 -5.66 15.13
N ASP A 155 -12.07 -5.15 15.38
CA ASP A 155 -10.87 -5.32 14.57
C ASP A 155 -10.99 -4.73 13.15
N HIS A 156 -11.85 -3.72 12.92
CA HIS A 156 -11.86 -2.94 11.68
C HIS A 156 -11.01 -1.68 11.82
N ILE A 157 -10.82 -0.99 10.70
CA ILE A 157 -10.10 0.29 10.66
C ILE A 157 -11.04 1.36 10.11
N LYS A 158 -11.03 2.53 10.75
CA LYS A 158 -11.72 3.74 10.28
C LYS A 158 -10.73 4.91 10.24
N GLU A 159 -10.93 5.83 9.32
CA GLU A 159 -10.26 7.14 9.38
C GLU A 159 -10.90 8.00 10.47
N LEU A 160 -10.08 8.76 11.21
CA LEU A 160 -10.54 9.83 12.10
C LEU A 160 -10.38 11.16 11.35
N PRO A 161 -11.47 11.76 10.85
CA PRO A 161 -11.39 12.95 10.00
C PRO A 161 -10.90 14.17 10.76
N VAL A 162 -10.34 15.12 10.01
CA VAL A 162 -9.96 16.45 10.51
C VAL A 162 -10.76 17.49 9.73
N SER A 163 -11.48 18.34 10.46
CA SER A 163 -12.43 19.28 9.89
C SER A 163 -11.74 20.30 8.98
N GLY A 164 -12.26 20.45 7.76
CA GLY A 164 -11.77 21.42 6.78
C GLY A 164 -10.37 21.15 6.21
N ASN A 165 -9.66 20.12 6.70
CA ASN A 165 -8.36 19.74 6.17
C ASN A 165 -8.20 18.22 6.20
N PRO A 166 -8.20 17.53 5.06
CA PRO A 166 -8.15 16.07 5.02
C PRO A 166 -6.84 15.48 5.54
N GLU A 167 -5.78 16.29 5.70
CA GLU A 167 -4.43 15.84 6.07
C GLU A 167 -3.73 16.79 7.05
N LEU A 168 -2.97 16.21 7.98
CA LEU A 168 -2.12 16.94 8.92
C LEU A 168 -0.73 17.12 8.34
N PHE A 169 -0.38 18.36 7.96
CA PHE A 169 1.01 18.68 7.63
C PHE A 169 1.86 18.83 8.91
N ILE A 170 2.94 18.03 9.01
CA ILE A 170 3.85 17.96 10.16
C ILE A 170 5.31 18.07 9.66
N SER A 171 6.13 18.82 10.40
CA SER A 171 7.53 19.10 10.05
C SER A 171 8.37 17.84 9.83
N ALA A 172 9.29 17.92 8.87
CA ALA A 172 10.33 16.92 8.65
C ALA A 172 11.20 16.80 9.92
N GLY A 173 11.17 15.63 10.55
CA GLY A 173 11.86 15.36 11.82
C GLY A 173 11.01 14.56 12.81
N ASN A 174 9.69 14.66 12.71
CA ASN A 174 8.75 13.96 13.58
C ASN A 174 8.23 12.66 12.92
N GLY A 175 9.12 11.85 12.35
CA GLY A 175 8.72 10.65 11.59
C GLY A 175 8.35 10.92 10.13
N ARG A 176 8.32 9.86 9.31
CA ARG A 176 8.07 9.93 7.85
C ARG A 176 6.71 9.33 7.49
N TYR A 177 6.53 8.06 7.83
CA TYR A 177 5.35 7.27 7.44
C TYR A 177 4.42 6.95 8.61
N SER A 178 4.88 7.19 9.83
CA SER A 178 4.10 7.19 11.06
C SER A 178 4.69 8.26 11.98
N THR A 179 3.84 8.86 12.80
CA THR A 179 4.22 9.82 13.83
C THR A 179 3.27 9.75 15.02
N LYS A 180 3.83 9.77 16.22
CA LYS A 180 3.06 9.95 17.45
C LYS A 180 2.68 11.41 17.62
N LEU A 181 1.37 11.68 17.72
CA LEU A 181 0.85 13.03 17.94
C LEU A 181 0.94 13.40 19.42
N GLU A 182 1.23 14.66 19.72
CA GLU A 182 1.30 15.14 21.10
C GLU A 182 -0.12 15.31 21.66
N LYS A 183 -0.45 14.57 22.73
CA LYS A 183 -1.71 14.74 23.45
C LYS A 183 -1.58 15.86 24.48
N ILE A 184 -2.54 16.78 24.47
CA ILE A 184 -2.73 17.79 25.53
C ILE A 184 -3.61 17.21 26.64
N ASP A 185 -4.67 16.50 26.26
CA ASP A 185 -5.57 15.77 27.15
C ASP A 185 -6.11 14.52 26.41
N GLU A 186 -7.18 13.92 26.94
CA GLU A 186 -7.77 12.67 26.42
C GLU A 186 -8.30 12.80 24.98
N ILE A 187 -8.74 13.99 24.56
CA ILE A 187 -9.43 14.20 23.28
C ILE A 187 -8.84 15.36 22.47
N THR A 188 -7.70 15.90 22.93
CA THR A 188 -7.06 17.07 22.34
C THR A 188 -5.62 16.72 21.99
N ILE A 189 -5.27 16.92 20.72
CA ILE A 189 -3.95 16.69 20.16
C ILE A 189 -3.35 18.00 19.64
N LYS A 190 -2.03 18.04 19.57
CA LYS A 190 -1.26 19.14 19.01
C LYS A 190 -0.34 18.62 17.93
N LYS A 191 -0.23 19.41 16.86
CA LYS A 191 0.78 19.23 15.82
C LYS A 191 1.62 20.48 15.67
N SER A 192 2.84 20.30 15.20
CA SER A 192 3.74 21.40 14.85
C SER A 192 4.17 21.28 13.39
N SER A 193 4.21 22.42 12.71
CA SER A 193 4.71 22.55 11.34
C SER A 193 5.53 23.83 11.19
N TYR A 194 6.71 23.74 10.60
CA TYR A 194 7.60 24.86 10.38
C TYR A 194 7.09 25.75 9.24
N ASP A 195 6.90 27.03 9.54
CA ASP A 195 6.49 28.04 8.56
C ASP A 195 7.70 28.88 8.14
N ASN A 196 8.14 28.67 6.90
CA ASN A 196 9.27 29.39 6.31
C ASN A 196 9.02 30.89 6.16
N SER A 197 7.77 31.35 6.09
CA SER A 197 7.45 32.77 5.92
C SER A 197 7.74 33.58 7.18
N ILE A 198 7.66 32.95 8.36
CA ILE A 198 7.92 33.56 9.66
C ILE A 198 9.15 32.97 10.37
N GLY A 199 9.77 31.93 9.81
CA GLY A 199 10.98 31.29 10.31
C GLY A 199 10.81 30.60 11.67
N LYS A 200 9.61 30.06 11.94
CA LYS A 200 9.24 29.45 13.23
C LYS A 200 8.27 28.30 13.04
N ASP A 201 8.21 27.43 14.04
CA ASP A 201 7.17 26.43 14.16
C ASP A 201 5.82 27.06 14.49
N VAL A 202 4.78 26.62 13.78
CA VAL A 202 3.39 26.94 14.04
C VAL A 202 2.72 25.72 14.64
N GLU A 203 2.22 25.87 15.87
CA GLU A 203 1.44 24.85 16.55
C GLU A 203 -0.03 24.98 16.19
N VAL A 204 -0.68 23.84 15.95
CA VAL A 204 -2.13 23.74 15.77
C VAL A 204 -2.65 22.74 16.78
N THR A 205 -3.63 23.17 17.57
CA THR A 205 -4.37 22.31 18.49
C THR A 205 -5.67 21.86 17.85
N LEU A 206 -5.93 20.56 17.91
CA LEU A 206 -7.14 19.93 17.39
C LEU A 206 -7.83 19.19 18.53
N ARG A 207 -9.15 19.28 18.61
CA ARG A 207 -9.96 18.58 19.60
C ARG A 207 -11.01 17.73 18.91
N TRP A 208 -11.19 16.51 19.38
CA TRP A 208 -12.27 15.63 18.92
C TRP A 208 -13.63 16.17 19.39
N ASP A 209 -14.58 16.32 18.48
CA ASP A 209 -15.95 16.77 18.78
C ASP A 209 -16.98 15.63 18.90
N GLY A 210 -16.53 14.38 18.73
CA GLY A 210 -17.36 13.19 18.64
C GLY A 210 -17.47 12.62 17.22
N THR A 211 -17.11 13.40 16.20
CA THR A 211 -17.19 13.01 14.77
C THR A 211 -15.89 13.29 14.02
N GLU A 212 -15.25 14.42 14.29
CA GLU A 212 -14.00 14.82 13.66
C GLU A 212 -13.12 15.65 14.61
N PHE A 213 -11.84 15.77 14.27
CA PHE A 213 -10.93 16.69 14.93
C PHE A 213 -11.15 18.10 14.39
N VAL A 214 -11.61 19.01 15.25
CA VAL A 214 -11.81 20.42 14.93
C VAL A 214 -10.66 21.26 15.47
N ARG A 215 -10.22 22.26 14.69
CA ARG A 215 -9.18 23.18 15.13
C ARG A 215 -9.71 24.06 16.27
N LEU A 216 -8.94 24.12 17.36
CA LEU A 216 -9.14 25.14 18.38
C LEU A 216 -8.41 26.40 17.91
N ASP A 217 -9.15 27.47 17.69
CA ASP A 217 -8.53 28.77 17.40
C ASP A 217 -7.70 29.21 18.60
N SER A 218 -6.48 29.69 18.33
CA SER A 218 -5.67 30.40 19.30
C SER A 218 -6.43 31.66 19.72
N ARG A 219 -6.87 31.73 20.98
CA ARG A 219 -7.34 32.99 21.58
C ARG A 219 -6.22 34.02 21.62
#